data_AF-X1URX4-F1
#
_entry.id   AF-X1URX4-F1
#
_cell.length_a   1.000
_cell.length_b   1.000
_cell.length_c   1.000
_cell.angle_alpha   90.00
_cell.angle_beta   90.00
_cell.angle_gamma   90.00
#
_symmetry.space_group_name_H-M   'P 1'
#
loop_
_entity.id
_entity.type
_entity.pdbx_description
1 polymer ?
#
loop_
_entity_poly.entity_id
_entity_poly.type
_entity_poly.pdbx_seq_one_letter_code
_entity_poly.pdbx_strand_id
1 'polypeptide(L)' 'LYQKWNGGFSFWQDSSYDSPYLTAYTLFILKKAQDAGYAVPLTVMERGSAYLQEFLHGKLEKEKYPYGSASWISSQAFSL' A
#
# COMPACT_ATOMS: atom_id res chain seq x y z
N LEU A 1 -5.77 13.02 2.23
CA LEU A 1 -4.37 12.53 2.18
C LEU A 1 -4.33 11.24 1.37
N TYR A 2 -3.25 10.99 0.62
CA TYR A 2 -3.12 9.79 -0.24
C TYR A 2 -3.02 8.49 0.56
N GLN A 3 -2.37 8.51 1.73
CA GLN A 3 -2.43 7.42 2.70
C GLN A 3 -3.77 7.50 3.45
N LYS A 4 -4.54 6.41 3.37
CA LYS A 4 -5.85 6.24 4.01
C LYS A 4 -5.71 5.85 5.48
N TRP A 5 -6.83 5.84 6.20
CA TRP A 5 -6.86 5.55 7.63
C TRP A 5 -6.33 4.14 7.95
N ASN A 6 -6.60 3.16 7.10
CA ASN A 6 -6.10 1.78 7.19
C ASN A 6 -4.61 1.62 6.83
N GLY A 7 -3.90 2.69 6.46
CA GLY A 7 -2.47 2.66 6.13
C GLY A 7 -2.15 2.43 4.66
N GLY A 8 -3.12 1.97 3.85
CA GLY A 8 -2.99 1.83 2.41
C GLY A 8 -2.95 3.17 1.67
N PHE A 9 -2.38 3.20 0.48
CA PHE A 9 -2.32 4.37 -0.39
C PHE A 9 -3.34 4.30 -1.51
N SER A 10 -3.88 5.45 -1.88
CA SER A 10 -4.86 5.62 -2.96
C SER A 10 -4.29 6.50 -4.08
N PHE A 11 -4.73 6.26 -5.31
CA PHE A 11 -4.30 7.06 -6.48
C PHE A 11 -4.75 8.51 -6.36
N TRP A 12 -5.97 8.72 -5.84
CA TRP A 12 -6.59 10.02 -5.68
C TRP A 12 -7.01 10.22 -4.23
N GLN A 13 -6.94 11.45 -3.74
CA GLN A 13 -7.20 11.76 -2.33
C GLN A 13 -8.63 11.40 -1.92
N ASP A 14 -9.58 11.56 -2.83
CA ASP A 14 -11.02 11.30 -2.70
C ASP A 14 -11.43 9.88 -3.11
N SER A 15 -10.50 9.05 -3.58
CA SER A 15 -10.78 7.65 -3.91
C SER A 15 -11.40 6.91 -2.72
N SER A 16 -12.49 6.19 -2.92
CA SER A 16 -13.11 5.38 -1.86
C SER A 16 -12.22 4.21 -1.42
N TYR A 17 -11.27 3.81 -2.27
CA TYR A 17 -10.43 2.64 -2.07
C TYR A 17 -8.94 2.98 -2.10
N ASP A 18 -8.19 2.35 -1.19
CA ASP A 18 -6.76 2.17 -1.33
C ASP A 18 -6.43 1.16 -2.45
N SER A 19 -5.16 1.10 -2.84
CA SER A 19 -4.61 0.18 -3.82
C SER A 19 -3.45 -0.58 -3.19
N PRO A 20 -3.52 -1.92 -3.08
CA PRO A 20 -2.42 -2.73 -2.55
C PRO A 20 -1.14 -2.56 -3.38
N TYR A 21 -1.27 -2.58 -4.71
CA TYR A 21 -0.14 -2.35 -5.62
C TYR A 21 0.51 -0.98 -5.37
N LEU A 22 -0.29 0.09 -5.34
CA LEU A 22 0.25 1.44 -5.12
C LEU A 22 0.87 1.58 -3.74
N THR A 23 0.29 0.94 -2.72
CA THR A 23 0.83 0.93 -1.36
C THR A 23 2.22 0.31 -1.35
N ALA A 24 2.38 -0.87 -1.96
CA ALA A 24 3.66 -1.55 -2.05
C ALA A 24 4.69 -0.71 -2.82
N TYR A 25 4.31 -0.18 -3.98
CA TYR A 25 5.19 0.69 -4.77
C TYR A 25 5.62 1.93 -4.00
N THR A 26 4.69 2.57 -3.29
CA THR A 26 4.98 3.78 -2.50
C THR A 26 5.95 3.46 -1.37
N LEU A 27 5.75 2.38 -0.62
CA LEU A 27 6.68 2.00 0.45
C LEU A 27 8.07 1.63 -0.08
N PHE A 28 8.15 0.97 -1.25
CA PHE A 28 9.42 0.70 -1.91
C PHE A 28 10.19 1.99 -2.22
N ILE A 29 9.52 3.00 -2.78
CA ILE A 29 10.15 4.29 -3.08
C ILE A 29 10.49 5.06 -1.80
N LEU A 30 9.61 5.08 -0.80
CA LEU A 30 9.88 5.73 0.48
C LEU A 30 11.06 5.07 1.20
N LYS A 31 11.20 3.75 1.12
CA LYS A 31 12.35 3.05 1.66
C LYS A 31 13.64 3.46 0.94
N LYS A 32 13.63 3.53 -0.39
CA LYS A 32 14.77 4.05 -1.17
C LYS A 32 15.13 5.49 -0.80
N ALA A 33 14.13 6.35 -0.58
CA ALA A 33 14.36 7.71 -0.14
C ALA A 33 15.00 7.75 1.25
N GLN A 34 14.52 6.94 2.20
CA GLN A 34 15.13 6.80 3.51
C GLN A 34 16.59 6.33 3.42
N ASP A 35 16.87 5.33 2.58
CA ASP A 35 18.23 4.81 2.37
C ASP A 35 19.17 5.84 1.70
N ALA A 36 18.60 6.76 0.93
CA ALA A 36 19.32 7.90 0.35
C ALA A 36 19.47 9.10 1.32
N GLY A 37 19.02 8.97 2.57
CA GLY A 37 19.17 10.00 3.61
C GLY A 37 18.04 11.04 3.66
N TYR A 38 16.95 10.86 2.92
CA TYR A 38 15.78 11.73 3.02
C TYR A 38 14.96 11.39 4.27
N ALA A 39 14.44 12.43 4.92
CA ALA A 39 13.54 12.27 6.05
C ALA A 39 12.19 11.72 5.57
N VAL A 40 11.85 10.51 6.03
CA VAL A 40 10.56 9.87 5.81
C VAL A 40 9.90 9.63 7.16
N PRO A 41 8.66 10.09 7.40
CA PRO A 41 7.98 9.87 8.68
C PRO A 41 7.81 8.37 8.98
N LEU A 42 8.29 7.94 10.16
CA LEU A 42 8.24 6.53 10.58
C LEU A 42 6.81 5.99 10.62
N THR A 43 5.86 6.79 11.11
CA THR A 43 4.45 6.41 11.22
C THR A 43 3.80 6.12 9.86
N VAL A 44 4.25 6.77 8.78
CA VAL A 44 3.78 6.49 7.42
C VAL A 44 4.27 5.11 6.96
N MET A 45 5.53 4.80 7.23
CA MET A 45 6.15 3.51 6.89
C MET A 45 5.53 2.36 7.69
N GLU A 46 5.31 2.54 8.99
CA GLU A 46 4.73 1.52 9.88
C GLU A 46 3.30 1.16 9.47
N ARG A 47 2.46 2.17 9.24
CA ARG A 47 1.06 1.96 8.83
C ARG A 47 0.95 1.31 7.46
N GLY A 48 1.78 1.73 6.50
CA GLY A 48 1.80 1.08 5.19
C GLY A 48 2.29 -0.37 5.29
N SER A 49 3.31 -0.63 6.10
CA SER A 49 3.84 -1.99 6.31
C SER A 49 2.80 -2.90 6.96
N ALA A 50 2.08 -2.40 7.97
CA ALA A 50 0.99 -3.12 8.61
C ALA A 50 -0.12 -3.46 7.60
N TYR A 51 -0.53 -2.49 6.77
CA TYR A 51 -1.48 -2.73 5.69
C TYR A 51 -1.01 -3.84 4.74
N LEU A 52 0.26 -3.85 4.30
CA LEU A 52 0.76 -4.88 3.39
C LEU A 52 0.82 -6.26 4.05
N GLN A 53 1.13 -6.33 5.34
CA GLN A 53 1.05 -7.59 6.09
C GLN A 53 -0.39 -8.11 6.13
N GLU A 54 -1.39 -7.26 6.37
CA GLU A 54 -2.80 -7.67 6.32
C GLU A 54 -3.22 -8.13 4.93
N PHE A 55 -2.77 -7.42 3.89
CA PHE A 55 -2.98 -7.78 2.50
C PHE A 55 -2.39 -9.16 2.16
N LEU A 56 -1.13 -9.42 2.52
CA LEU A 56 -0.44 -10.69 2.25
C LEU A 56 -1.06 -11.87 3.03
N HIS A 57 -1.57 -11.61 4.23
CA HIS A 57 -2.34 -12.61 5.00
C HIS A 57 -3.79 -12.78 4.51
N GLY A 58 -4.19 -12.10 3.42
CA GLY A 58 -5.52 -12.25 2.83
C GLY A 58 -6.64 -11.65 3.68
N LYS A 59 -6.35 -10.70 4.56
CA LYS A 59 -7.35 -10.07 5.44
C LYS A 59 -8.17 -8.97 4.75
N LEU A 60 -7.77 -8.52 3.56
CA LEU A 60 -8.55 -7.58 2.78
C LEU A 60 -9.73 -8.30 2.11
N GLU A 61 -10.94 -7.74 2.28
CA GLU A 61 -12.16 -8.20 1.63
C GLU A 61 -12.15 -7.82 0.14
N LYS A 62 -11.51 -8.65 -0.70
CA LYS A 62 -11.23 -8.35 -2.12
C LYS A 62 -12.48 -8.00 -2.91
N GLU A 63 -13.63 -8.55 -2.54
CA GLU A 63 -14.94 -8.36 -3.17
C GLU A 63 -15.44 -6.92 -3.03
N LYS A 64 -14.97 -6.18 -2.01
CA LYS A 64 -15.32 -4.77 -1.80
C LYS A 64 -14.54 -3.82 -2.72
N TYR A 65 -13.43 -4.27 -3.32
CA TYR A 65 -12.53 -3.43 -4.10
C TYR A 65 -12.82 -3.48 -5.60
N PRO A 66 -12.51 -2.40 -6.35
CA PRO A 66 -12.73 -2.32 -7.80
C PRO A 66 -11.64 -3.03 -8.63
N TYR A 67 -10.82 -3.91 -8.04
CA TYR A 67 -9.67 -4.51 -8.69
C TYR A 67 -9.94 -5.95 -9.17
N GLY A 68 -9.55 -6.23 -10.41
CA GLY A 68 -9.61 -7.56 -10.99
C GLY A 68 -8.53 -8.51 -10.47
N SER A 69 -8.66 -9.80 -10.79
CA SER A 69 -7.74 -10.87 -10.37
C SER A 69 -6.28 -10.60 -10.77
N ALA A 70 -6.04 -10.10 -11.98
CA ALA A 70 -4.70 -9.75 -12.45
C ALA A 70 -4.05 -8.69 -11.55
N SER A 71 -4.78 -7.63 -11.19
CA SER A 71 -4.28 -6.58 -10.29
C SER A 71 -3.94 -7.12 -8.90
N TRP A 72 -4.74 -8.05 -8.38
CA TRP A 72 -4.46 -8.71 -7.10
C TRP A 72 -3.19 -9.55 -7.14
N ILE A 73 -3.03 -10.37 -8.18
CA ILE A 73 -1.85 -11.22 -8.36
C ILE A 73 -0.59 -10.36 -8.51
N SER A 74 -0.64 -9.31 -9.33
CA SER A 74 0.49 -8.38 -9.48
C SER A 74 0.82 -7.66 -8.17
N SER A 75 -0.19 -7.30 -7.37
CA SER A 75 0.02 -6.69 -6.05
C SER A 75 0.72 -7.65 -5.09
N GLN A 76 0.31 -8.92 -5.06
CA GLN A 76 0.93 -9.95 -4.21
C GLN A 76 2.37 -10.20 -4.65
N ALA A 77 2.59 -10.42 -5.95
CA ALA A 77 3.91 -10.70 -6.50
C ALA A 77 4.93 -9.57 -6.21
N PHE A 78 4.50 -8.32 -6.23
CA PHE A 78 5.37 -7.18 -5.91
C PHE A 78 5.61 -7.01 -4.41
N SER A 79 4.74 -7.55 -3.55
CA SER A 79 4.80 -7.37 -2.09
C SER A 79 5.55 -8.49 -1.36
N LEU A 80 6.00 -9.54 -2.06
CA LEU A 80 6.81 -10.65 -1.55
C LEU A 80 8.31 -10.30 -1.61
#